data_AF-A0A0D2LJG7-F1
#
_entry.id   AF-A0A0D2LJG7-F1
#
_cell.length_a   1.000
_cell.length_b   1.000
_cell.length_c   1.000
_cell.angle_alpha   90.00
_cell.angle_beta   90.00
_cell.angle_gamma   90.00
#
_symmetry.space_group_name_H-M   'P 1'
#
loop_
_entity.id
_entity.type
_entity.pdbx_description
1 polymer ?
#
loop_
_entity_poly.entity_id
_entity_poly.type
_entity_poly.pdbx_seq_one_letter_code
_entity_poly.pdbx_strand_id
1 'polypeptide(L)'
;MLALQCPAQNYAWGRPADKSEVAQLAKANGVAIDDTKPFAELWMGTHPSGPAVISGSDTTLRAWLEQHPEALGEAVAARFGGELPYLFKVRLMCFFL
;
A
#
# COMPACT_ATOMS: atom_id res chain seq x y z
N MET A 1 1.47 9.87 -14.94
CA MET A 1 1.59 8.61 -14.17
C MET A 1 2.04 8.99 -12.77
N LEU A 2 1.31 8.58 -11.72
CA LEU A 2 1.64 8.89 -10.33
C LEU A 2 2.34 7.69 -9.68
N ALA A 3 3.53 7.89 -9.13
CA ALA A 3 4.21 6.89 -8.33
C ALA A 3 3.71 6.97 -6.89
N LEU A 4 3.54 5.82 -6.24
CA LEU A 4 3.05 5.72 -4.87
C LEU A 4 4.13 5.13 -3.96
N GLN A 5 4.20 5.58 -2.73
CA GLN A 5 4.85 4.86 -1.63
C GLN A 5 3.77 4.13 -0.83
N CYS A 6 3.95 2.83 -0.68
CA CYS A 6 2.92 1.90 -0.25
C CYS A 6 3.33 1.28 1.09
N PRO A 7 2.48 1.37 2.14
CA PRO A 7 2.88 0.88 3.45
C PRO A 7 2.99 -0.63 3.49
N ALA A 8 4.06 -1.11 4.14
CA ALA A 8 4.21 -2.50 4.52
C ALA A 8 3.62 -2.75 5.91
N GLN A 9 2.92 -3.86 6.07
CA GLN A 9 2.33 -4.30 7.32
C GLN A 9 3.23 -5.32 8.01
N ASN A 10 3.54 -5.07 9.27
CA ASN A 10 4.47 -5.86 10.06
C ASN A 10 3.79 -6.89 10.96
N TYR A 11 2.91 -7.71 10.38
CA TYR A 11 2.21 -8.75 11.16
C TYR A 11 3.15 -9.88 11.58
N ALA A 12 2.87 -10.50 12.73
CA ALA A 12 3.71 -11.53 13.34
C ALA A 12 3.98 -12.76 12.43
N TRP A 13 3.10 -13.03 11.47
CA TRP A 13 3.24 -14.13 10.50
C TRP A 13 4.06 -13.76 9.26
N GLY A 14 4.49 -12.50 9.15
CA GLY A 14 5.35 -12.04 8.06
C GLY A 14 6.76 -12.62 8.15
N ARG A 15 7.55 -12.42 7.09
CA ARG A 15 8.94 -12.90 7.04
C ARG A 15 9.91 -11.87 7.61
N PRO A 16 11.05 -12.30 8.20
CA PRO A 16 12.15 -11.41 8.52
C PRO A 16 12.59 -10.56 7.31
N ALA A 17 13.02 -9.33 7.54
CA ALA A 17 13.30 -8.35 6.49
C ALA A 17 14.29 -8.86 5.41
N ASP A 18 15.33 -9.57 5.82
CA ASP A 18 16.36 -10.16 4.95
C ASP A 18 15.81 -11.27 4.02
N LYS A 19 14.69 -11.89 4.39
CA LYS A 19 14.03 -13.01 3.68
C LYS A 19 12.62 -12.66 3.20
N SER A 20 12.27 -11.37 3.16
CA SER A 20 10.94 -10.91 2.79
C SER A 20 10.96 -10.15 1.48
N GLU A 21 10.30 -10.66 0.47
CA GLU A 21 10.07 -9.96 -0.79
C GLU A 21 9.17 -8.73 -0.56
N VAL A 22 8.31 -8.75 0.46
CA VAL A 22 7.55 -7.56 0.87
C VAL A 22 8.50 -6.47 1.38
N ALA A 23 9.51 -6.82 2.18
CA ALA A 23 10.52 -5.86 2.63
C ALA A 23 11.37 -5.34 1.45
N GLN A 24 11.76 -6.22 0.53
CA GLN A 24 12.52 -5.84 -0.67
C GLN A 24 11.73 -4.88 -1.57
N LEU A 25 10.43 -5.16 -1.82
CA LEU A 25 9.54 -4.30 -2.58
C LEU A 25 9.30 -2.97 -1.88
N ALA A 26 9.05 -2.99 -0.57
CA ALA A 26 8.87 -1.77 0.23
C ALA A 26 10.11 -0.88 0.18
N LYS A 27 11.31 -1.47 0.31
CA LYS A 27 12.59 -0.76 0.19
C LYS A 27 12.78 -0.16 -1.21
N ALA A 28 12.52 -0.93 -2.26
CA ALA A 28 12.57 -0.44 -3.64
C ALA A 28 11.52 0.66 -3.91
N ASN A 29 10.42 0.63 -3.17
CA ASN A 29 9.34 1.63 -3.22
C ASN A 29 9.63 2.88 -2.38
N GLY A 30 10.81 2.98 -1.74
CA GLY A 30 11.22 4.15 -0.96
C GLY A 30 10.67 4.19 0.47
N VAL A 31 10.13 3.08 0.97
CA VAL A 31 9.64 2.97 2.35
C VAL A 31 10.81 2.58 3.26
N ALA A 32 10.93 3.28 4.39
CA ALA A 32 11.93 2.94 5.41
C ALA A 32 11.63 1.56 6.02
N ILE A 33 12.65 0.72 6.09
CA ILE A 33 12.57 -0.65 6.62
C ILE A 33 13.16 -0.69 8.02
N ASP A 34 12.42 -1.30 8.93
CA ASP A 34 12.88 -1.67 10.27
C ASP A 34 13.20 -3.16 10.27
N ASP A 35 14.49 -3.51 10.19
CA ASP A 35 14.95 -4.90 10.07
C ASP A 35 14.61 -5.77 11.30
N THR A 36 14.14 -5.17 12.40
CA THR A 36 13.71 -5.90 13.60
C THR A 36 12.28 -6.45 13.49
N LYS A 37 11.53 -6.04 12.47
CA LYS A 37 10.12 -6.41 12.30
C LYS A 37 9.92 -7.44 11.19
N PRO A 38 8.91 -8.33 11.32
CA PRO A 38 8.47 -9.15 10.21
C PRO A 38 7.74 -8.30 9.17
N PHE A 39 7.75 -8.71 7.91
CA PHE A 39 7.08 -8.04 6.78
C PHE A 39 6.12 -9.01 6.11
N ALA A 40 4.83 -8.68 6.16
CA ALA A 40 3.73 -9.62 5.87
C ALA A 40 2.96 -9.25 4.60
N GLU A 41 2.54 -7.98 4.49
CA GLU A 41 1.78 -7.48 3.35
C GLU A 41 2.31 -6.11 2.90
N LEU A 42 2.28 -5.82 1.60
CA LEU A 42 2.43 -4.47 1.04
C LEU A 42 1.07 -4.01 0.53
N TRP A 43 0.56 -2.87 1.00
CA TRP A 43 -0.79 -2.40 0.67
C TRP A 43 -0.75 -1.25 -0.33
N MET A 44 -1.49 -1.39 -1.43
CA MET A 44 -1.62 -0.39 -2.49
C MET A 44 -3.09 0.03 -2.61
N GLY A 45 -3.39 1.25 -2.16
CA GLY A 45 -4.75 1.80 -2.24
C GLY A 45 -5.02 2.89 -1.20
N THR A 46 -6.30 3.14 -0.95
CA THR A 46 -6.83 4.22 -0.11
C THR A 46 -7.23 3.77 1.29
N HIS A 47 -6.81 2.58 1.72
CA HIS A 47 -7.26 2.01 2.99
C HIS A 47 -6.76 2.84 4.19
N PRO A 48 -7.63 3.27 5.13
CA PRO A 48 -7.26 4.18 6.22
C PRO A 48 -6.13 3.69 7.13
N SER A 49 -6.09 2.37 7.41
CA SER A 49 -5.04 1.78 8.27
C SER A 49 -3.67 1.62 7.60
N GLY A 50 -3.58 1.91 6.31
CA GLY A 50 -2.34 1.80 5.54
C GLY A 50 -2.45 2.68 4.30
N PRO A 51 -2.47 4.02 4.47
CA PRO A 51 -2.65 4.93 3.35
C PRO A 51 -1.41 4.91 2.46
N ALA A 52 -1.59 4.60 1.17
CA ALA A 52 -0.55 4.89 0.19
C ALA A 52 -0.42 6.42 0.03
N VAL A 53 0.82 6.89 -0.16
CA VAL A 53 1.13 8.31 -0.37
C VAL A 53 1.72 8.52 -1.76
N ILE A 54 1.51 9.68 -2.35
CA ILE A 54 2.14 10.02 -3.63
C ILE A 54 3.62 10.26 -3.37
N SER A 55 4.47 9.55 -4.11
CA SER A 55 5.92 9.60 -3.95
C SER A 55 6.46 11.02 -4.15
N GLY A 56 7.29 11.49 -3.21
CA GLY A 56 7.81 12.85 -3.19
C GLY A 56 6.84 13.90 -2.62
N SER A 57 5.75 13.47 -1.99
CA SER A 57 4.80 14.35 -1.30
C SER A 57 4.30 13.72 0.00
N ASP A 58 3.65 14.52 0.84
CA ASP A 58 2.96 14.04 2.05
C ASP A 58 1.46 13.77 1.81
N THR A 59 1.02 13.80 0.54
CA THR A 59 -0.39 13.65 0.18
C THR A 59 -0.75 12.17 0.03
N THR A 60 -1.76 11.72 0.77
CA THR A 60 -2.31 10.36 0.61
C THR A 60 -3.03 10.21 -0.72
N LEU A 61 -3.03 9.00 -1.29
CA LEU A 61 -3.80 8.70 -2.49
C LEU A 61 -5.29 9.01 -2.31
N ARG A 62 -5.83 8.78 -1.11
CA ARG A 62 -7.23 9.11 -0.78
C ARG A 62 -7.49 10.60 -0.93
N ALA A 63 -6.68 11.44 -0.27
CA ALA A 63 -6.83 12.90 -0.34
C ALA A 63 -6.64 13.44 -1.75
N TRP A 64 -5.75 12.81 -2.54
CA TRP A 64 -5.58 13.16 -3.95
C TRP A 64 -6.83 12.81 -4.78
N LEU A 65 -7.42 11.62 -4.59
CA LEU A 65 -8.64 11.22 -5.30
C LEU A 65 -9.87 12.06 -4.93
N GLU A 66 -9.94 12.58 -3.71
CA GLU A 66 -10.97 13.53 -3.29
C GLU A 66 -10.89 14.86 -4.06
N GLN A 67 -9.68 15.29 -4.44
CA GLN A 67 -9.44 16.49 -5.27
C GLN A 67 -9.53 16.19 -6.78
N HIS A 68 -9.40 14.92 -7.14
CA HIS A 68 -9.35 14.43 -8.52
C HIS A 68 -10.34 13.27 -8.76
N PRO A 69 -11.65 13.46 -8.54
CA PRO A 69 -12.64 12.39 -8.68
C PRO A 69 -12.71 11.81 -10.10
N GLU A 70 -12.29 12.57 -11.12
CA GLU A 70 -12.19 12.13 -12.51
C GLU A 70 -11.24 10.94 -12.69
N ALA A 71 -10.25 10.78 -11.80
CA ALA A 71 -9.27 9.71 -11.88
C ALA A 71 -9.87 8.31 -11.61
N LEU A 72 -11.03 8.23 -10.93
CA LEU A 72 -11.77 6.98 -10.73
C LEU A 72 -12.60 6.59 -11.96
N GLY A 73 -12.97 7.59 -12.77
CA GLY A 73 -13.98 7.44 -13.82
C GLY A 73 -15.41 7.49 -13.29
N GLU A 74 -16.32 8.03 -14.10
CA GLU A 74 -17.70 8.32 -13.72
C GLU A 74 -18.46 7.08 -13.22
N ALA A 75 -18.33 5.95 -13.91
CA ALA A 75 -19.02 4.72 -13.55
C ALA A 75 -18.60 4.17 -12.17
N VAL A 76 -17.32 4.27 -11.84
CA VAL A 76 -16.79 3.81 -10.54
C VAL A 76 -17.18 4.80 -9.45
N ALA A 77 -17.01 6.10 -9.69
CA ALA A 77 -17.35 7.14 -8.73
C ALA A 77 -18.84 7.09 -8.35
N ALA A 78 -19.73 6.94 -9.34
CA ALA A 78 -21.18 6.84 -9.11
C ALA A 78 -21.56 5.57 -8.34
N ARG A 79 -20.89 4.43 -8.61
CA ARG A 79 -21.22 3.14 -7.99
C ARG A 79 -20.66 3.00 -6.57
N PHE A 80 -19.49 3.55 -6.32
CA PHE A 80 -18.72 3.32 -5.08
C PHE A 80 -18.49 4.60 -4.27
N GLY A 81 -19.25 5.66 -4.54
CA GLY A 81 -19.25 6.89 -3.73
C GLY A 81 -17.95 7.67 -3.79
N GLY A 82 -17.25 7.64 -4.92
CA GLY A 82 -15.95 8.32 -5.08
C GLY A 82 -14.80 7.65 -4.33
N GLU A 83 -14.94 6.39 -3.91
CA GLU A 83 -13.86 5.63 -3.31
C GLU A 83 -13.31 4.55 -4.25
N LEU A 84 -12.05 4.17 -4.03
CA LEU A 84 -11.42 3.05 -4.73
C LEU A 84 -12.05 1.72 -4.24
N PRO A 85 -12.68 0.93 -5.12
CA PRO A 85 -13.49 -0.23 -4.69
C PRO A 85 -12.68 -1.49 -4.39
N TYR A 86 -11.36 -1.38 -4.29
CA TYR A 86 -10.46 -2.51 -4.03
C TYR A 86 -9.24 -2.05 -3.23
N LEU A 87 -8.61 -3.01 -2.56
CA LEU A 87 -7.30 -2.87 -1.94
C LEU A 87 -6.38 -3.91 -2.55
N PHE A 88 -5.37 -3.46 -3.29
CA PHE A 88 -4.40 -4.36 -3.88
C PHE A 88 -3.27 -4.66 -2.89
N LYS A 89 -2.84 -5.92 -2.81
CA LYS A 89 -1.84 -6.36 -1.83
C LYS A 89 -0.84 -7.32 -2.43
N VAL A 90 0.42 -7.19 -2.04
CA VAL A 90 1.39 -8.30 -2.09
C VAL A 90 1.41 -8.94 -0.72
N ARG A 91 1.19 -10.25 -0.64
CA ARG A 91 1.22 -11.00 0.61
C ARG A 91 2.32 -12.04 0.54
N LEU A 92 3.06 -12.18 1.63
CA LEU A 92 4.01 -13.26 1.79
C LEU A 92 3.84 -13.93 3.14
N MET A 93 3.46 -15.21 3.10
CA MET A 93 3.20 -16.00 4.30
C MET A 93 4.41 -16.87 4.62
N CYS A 94 4.82 -16.88 5.89
CA CYS A 94 5.70 -17.92 6.40
C CYS A 94 4.91 -19.23 6.50
N PHE A 95 5.29 -20.25 5.73
CA PHE A 95 4.83 -21.61 6.02
C PHE A 95 5.66 -22.12 7.20
N PHE A 96 5.03 -22.26 8.37
CA PHE A 96 5.54 -23.14 9.41
C PHE A 96 5.25 -24.56 8.96
N LEU A 97 6.20 -25.18 8.24
CA LEU A 97 6.29 -26.63 8.06
C LEU A 97 7.45 -27.14 8.90
#